data_AF-A0A1V6JU11-F1
#
_entry.id   AF-A0A1V6JU11-F1
#
_cell.length_a   1.000
_cell.length_b   1.000
_cell.length_c   1.000
_cell.angle_alpha   90.00
_cell.angle_beta   90.00
_cell.angle_gamma   90.00
#
_symmetry.space_group_name_H-M   'P 1'
#
loop_
_entity.id
_entity.type
_entity.pdbx_description
1 polymer ?
#
loop_
_entity_poly.entity_id
_entity_poly.type
_entity_poly.pdbx_seq_one_letter_code
_entity_poly.pdbx_strand_id
1 'polypeptide(L)' 'MIRALSDPAGIVRLTAAEALGSAGDERALEPLERLKFSDPDIGVRRAASLAHARVAARLAEKKAVEGWLLDR' A
#
# COMPACT_ATOMS: atom_id res chain seq x y z
N MET A 1 12.00 0.42 -1.01
CA MET A 1 10.94 -0.02 -0.08
C MET A 1 10.10 -1.16 -0.64
N ILE A 2 9.48 -1.06 -1.83
CA ILE A 2 8.62 -2.15 -2.40
C ILE A 2 9.31 -3.53 -2.44
N ARG A 3 10.60 -3.61 -2.77
CA ARG A 3 11.35 -4.88 -2.76
C ARG A 3 11.36 -5.60 -1.40
N ALA A 4 11.25 -4.86 -0.30
CA ALA A 4 11.23 -5.42 1.06
C ALA A 4 9.92 -6.17 1.39
N LEU A 5 8.88 -6.05 0.57
CA LEU A 5 7.66 -6.87 0.68
C LEU A 5 7.89 -8.35 0.33
N SER A 6 9.06 -8.70 -0.18
CA SER A 6 9.46 -10.10 -0.46
C SER A 6 10.60 -10.56 0.44
N ASP A 7 10.92 -9.81 1.50
CA ASP A 7 11.98 -10.19 2.43
C ASP A 7 11.65 -11.52 3.15
N PRO A 8 12.63 -12.41 3.37
CA PRO A 8 12.39 -13.66 4.09
C PRO A 8 11.84 -13.44 5.50
N ALA A 9 12.23 -12.36 6.17
CA ALA A 9 11.76 -12.05 7.52
C ALA A 9 10.39 -11.38 7.51
N GLY A 10 9.41 -12.00 8.18
CA GLY A 10 8.04 -11.48 8.27
C GLY A 10 7.96 -10.07 8.86
N ILE A 11 8.82 -9.75 9.83
CA ILE A 11 8.90 -8.42 10.43
C ILE A 11 9.32 -7.34 9.41
N VAL A 12 10.24 -7.66 8.50
CA VAL A 12 10.68 -6.72 7.46
C VAL A 12 9.55 -6.47 6.48
N ARG A 13 8.81 -7.51 6.08
CA ARG A 13 7.63 -7.37 5.21
C ARG A 13 6.53 -6.54 5.87
N LEU A 14 6.27 -6.77 7.17
CA LEU A 14 5.32 -6.01 7.97
C LEU A 14 5.67 -4.52 7.95
N THR A 15 6.89 -4.16 8.36
CA THR A 15 7.35 -2.77 8.41
C THR A 15 7.37 -2.13 7.02
N ALA A 16 7.74 -2.88 5.98
CA ALA A 16 7.69 -2.39 4.61
C ALA A 16 6.24 -2.06 4.18
N ALA A 17 5.26 -2.90 4.51
CA ALA A 17 3.86 -2.63 4.21
C ALA A 17 3.36 -1.37 4.92
N GLU A 18 3.65 -1.22 6.22
CA GLU A 18 3.28 -0.04 7.00
C GLU A 18 3.91 1.26 6.47
N ALA A 19 5.20 1.21 6.13
CA ALA A 19 5.94 2.34 5.58
C ALA A 19 5.37 2.77 4.22
N LEU A 20 5.09 1.82 3.32
CA LEU A 20 4.50 2.11 2.01
C LEU A 20 3.09 2.70 2.12
N GLY A 21 2.27 2.17 3.04
CA GLY A 21 0.94 2.72 3.32
C GLY A 21 0.98 4.15 3.84
N SER A 22 1.93 4.46 4.73
CA SER A 22 2.12 5.81 5.28
C SER A 22 2.70 6.78 4.24
N ALA A 23 3.59 6.30 3.38
CA ALA A 23 4.15 7.11 2.29
C ALA A 23 3.12 7.42 1.20
N GLY A 24 2.08 6.59 1.04
CA GLY A 24 1.07 6.78 0.00
C GLY A 24 1.60 6.55 -1.42
N ASP A 25 2.66 5.76 -1.57
CA ASP A 25 3.28 5.49 -2.88
C ASP A 25 2.34 4.64 -3.74
N GLU A 26 1.76 5.23 -4.78
CA GLU A 26 0.81 4.57 -5.69
C GLU A 26 1.39 3.31 -6.37
N ARG A 27 2.71 3.25 -6.54
CA ARG A 27 3.41 2.08 -7.10
C ARG A 27 3.33 0.86 -6.18
N ALA A 28 2.96 1.06 -4.92
CA ALA A 28 2.78 -0.01 -3.94
C ALA A 28 1.40 -0.67 -3.99
N LEU A 29 0.41 -0.13 -4.71
CA LEU A 29 -0.95 -0.70 -4.77
C LEU A 29 -0.94 -2.18 -5.16
N GLU A 30 -0.42 -2.51 -6.34
CA GLU A 30 -0.43 -3.89 -6.80
C GLU A 30 0.40 -4.84 -5.90
N PRO A 31 1.63 -4.48 -5.48
CA PRO A 31 2.37 -5.30 -4.50
C PRO A 31 1.62 -5.54 -3.18
N LEU A 32 0.98 -4.51 -2.61
CA LEU A 32 0.22 -4.63 -1.36
C LEU A 32 -1.06 -5.46 -1.54
N GLU A 33 -1.72 -5.35 -2.69
CA GLU A 33 -2.88 -6.16 -3.07
C GLU A 33 -2.53 -7.64 -3.12
N ARG A 34 -1.39 -8.01 -3.72
CA ARG A 34 -0.95 -9.42 -3.71
C ARG A 34 -0.58 -9.86 -2.31
N LEU A 35 0.16 -9.04 -1.57
CA LEU A 35 0.69 -9.41 -0.25
C LEU A 35 -0.43 -9.69 0.75
N LYS A 36 -1.51 -8.89 0.75
CA LYS A 36 -2.63 -9.08 1.70
C LYS A 36 -3.38 -10.41 1.54
N PHE A 37 -3.20 -11.12 0.42
CA PHE A 37 -3.80 -12.44 0.18
C PHE A 37 -2.80 -13.61 0.18
N SER A 38 -1.51 -13.34 -0.03
CA SER A 38 -0.52 -14.40 -0.27
C SER A 38 0.51 -14.56 0.85
N ASP A 39 0.66 -13.59 1.75
CA ASP A 39 1.65 -13.70 2.81
C ASP A 39 1.28 -14.80 3.82
N PRO A 40 2.22 -15.68 4.24
CA PRO A 40 1.93 -16.68 5.27
C PRO A 40 1.58 -16.05 6.63
N ASP A 41 2.14 -14.88 6.95
CA ASP A 41 1.93 -14.21 8.22
C ASP A 41 0.65 -13.36 8.23
N ILE A 42 -0.25 -13.61 9.17
CA ILE A 42 -1.54 -12.89 9.28
C ILE A 42 -1.37 -11.41 9.63
N GLY A 43 -0.34 -11.06 10.42
CA GLY A 43 0.02 -9.68 10.74
C GLY A 43 0.45 -8.94 9.49
N VAL A 44 1.30 -9.56 8.66
CA VAL A 44 1.71 -8.99 7.37
C VAL A 44 0.51 -8.80 6.44
N ARG A 45 -0.38 -9.79 6.33
CA ARG A 45 -1.60 -9.64 5.51
C ARG A 45 -2.48 -8.46 5.96
N ARG A 46 -2.65 -8.29 7.28
CA ARG A 46 -3.43 -7.18 7.86
C ARG A 46 -2.78 -5.83 7.58
N ALA A 47 -1.47 -5.71 7.77
CA ALA A 47 -0.74 -4.49 7.46
C ALA A 47 -0.83 -4.14 5.98
N ALA A 48 -0.66 -5.13 5.09
CA ALA A 48 -0.80 -4.95 3.65
C ALA A 48 -2.20 -4.47 3.24
N SER A 49 -3.26 -5.03 3.85
CA SER A 49 -4.64 -4.61 3.60
C SER A 49 -4.89 -3.15 4.01
N LEU A 50 -4.44 -2.77 5.21
CA LEU A 50 -4.57 -1.39 5.71
C LEU A 50 -3.75 -0.41 4.84
N ALA A 51 -2.53 -0.78 4.49
CA ALA A 51 -1.66 0.02 3.63
C ALA A 51 -2.28 0.21 2.24
N HIS A 52 -2.81 -0.85 1.63
CA HIS A 52 -3.49 -0.78 0.34
C HIS A 52 -4.67 0.21 0.38
N ALA A 53 -5.51 0.13 1.41
CA ALA A 53 -6.65 1.04 1.56
C ALA A 53 -6.21 2.52 1.69
N ARG A 54 -5.14 2.79 2.46
CA ARG A 54 -4.58 4.15 2.60
C ARG A 54 -4.07 4.70 1.28
N VAL A 55 -3.30 3.91 0.53
CA VAL A 55 -2.76 4.34 -0.77
C VAL A 55 -3.90 4.59 -1.76
N ALA A 56 -4.91 3.71 -1.80
CA ALA A 56 -6.08 3.87 -2.67
C ALA A 56 -6.88 5.14 -2.35
N ALA A 57 -7.12 5.42 -1.06
CA ALA A 57 -7.80 6.64 -0.63
C ALA A 57 -7.02 7.90 -1.04
N ARG A 58 -5.71 7.92 -0.80
CA ARG A 58 -4.82 9.03 -1.20
C ARG A 58 -4.88 9.29 -2.72
N LEU A 59 -4.90 8.24 -3.52
CA LEU A 59 -5.00 8.35 -4.98
C LEU A 59 -6.37 8.87 -5.41
N ALA A 60 -7.45 8.44 -4.76
CA ALA A 60 -8.80 8.93 -5.04
C ALA A 60 -8.93 10.44 -4.73
N GLU A 61 -8.38 10.89 -3.60
CA GLU A 61 -8.33 12.32 -3.25
C GLU A 61 -7.57 13.14 -4.30
N LYS A 62 -6.39 12.68 -4.71
CA LYS A 62 -5.59 13.36 -5.75
C LYS A 62 -6.36 13.51 -7.05
N LYS A 63 -6.99 12.43 -7.52
CA LYS A 63 -7.80 12.45 -8.75
C LYS A 63 -9.01 13.37 -8.64
N ALA A 64 -9.65 13.42 -7.48
CA ALA A 64 -10.76 14.34 -7.25
C ALA A 64 -10.30 15.80 -7.40
N VAL A 65 -9.19 16.17 -6.76
CA VAL A 65 -8.62 17.53 -6.87
C VAL A 65 -8.22 17.86 -8.31
N GLU A 66 -7.60 16.93 -9.03
CA GLU A 66 -7.23 17.13 -10.44
C GLU A 66 -8.46 17.31 -11.34
N GLY A 67 -9.51 16.51 -11.15
CA GLY A 67 -10.78 16.67 -11.87
C GLY A 67 -11.40 18.06 -11.62
N TRP A 68 -11.39 18.53 -10.38
CA TRP A 68 -11.91 19.86 -10.02
C TRP A 68 -11.11 21.01 -10.64
N LEU A 69 -9.82 20.81 -10.93
CA LEU A 69 -8.99 21.81 -11.59
C LEU A 69 -9.19 21.83 -13.12
N LEU A 70 -9.57 20.69 -13.72
CA LEU A 70 -9.83 20.58 -15.15
C LEU A 70 -11.25 21.00 -15.55
N ASP A 71 -12.20 20.96 -14.62
CA ASP A 71 -13.61 21.31 -14.85
C ASP A 71 -13.94 22.81 -14.63
N ARG A 72 -12.94 23.67 -14.40
CA ARG A 72 -13.10 25.12 -14.16
C ARG A 72 -12.69 25.99 -15.35
#